data_AF-A0A6A6G077-F1
#
_entry.id   AF-A0A6A6G077-F1
#
_cell.length_a   1.000
_cell.length_b   1.000
_cell.length_c   1.000
_cell.angle_alpha   90.00
_cell.angle_beta   90.00
_cell.angle_gamma   90.00
#
_symmetry.space_group_name_H-M   'P 1'
#
loop_
_entity.id
_entity.type
_entity.pdbx_description
1 polymer ?
#
loop_
_entity_poly.entity_id
_entity_poly.type
_entity_poly.pdbx_seq_one_letter_code
_entity_poly.pdbx_strand_id
1 'polypeptide(L)'
;MSDSASEHVAAPDSKTESELLAMLEKDGKEFDKDAEIERILGEFRLNGYAILDIQPGLPESQIKKIYRTKSLLIHPDKTSNPKAPDAFDRLAKAQQQLLDEKQREKLDESIADARMLLMRERKLTVDDEEVKDPDDEFISAWRAKTVWVLMDEEKRRQRQMKAQMQEEGRAKKQEEEEMEQRKRKREFENNWEKTREGRIDSWRDFQKGGSKTGGVKKKAKLKTLG
;
A
#
# COMPACT_ATOMS: atom_id res chain seq x y z
N MET A 1 -0.89 -36.75 -71.01
CA MET A 1 -1.92 -35.73 -71.23
C MET A 1 -2.47 -35.39 -69.85
N SER A 2 -1.99 -34.29 -69.30
CA SER A 2 -2.22 -33.82 -67.93
C SER A 2 -3.38 -32.84 -67.95
N ASP A 3 -4.56 -33.30 -67.53
CA ASP A 3 -5.73 -32.44 -67.29
C ASP A 3 -5.48 -31.63 -66.01
N SER A 4 -5.29 -30.32 -66.18
CA SER A 4 -5.28 -29.36 -65.07
C SER A 4 -6.72 -28.99 -64.75
N ALA A 5 -7.18 -29.38 -63.57
CA ALA A 5 -8.44 -28.94 -63.00
C ALA A 5 -8.39 -27.41 -62.78
N SER A 6 -9.25 -26.68 -63.48
CA SER A 6 -9.49 -25.27 -63.22
C SER A 6 -10.48 -25.16 -62.06
N GLU A 7 -9.96 -24.97 -60.85
CA GLU A 7 -10.74 -24.77 -59.63
C GLU A 7 -11.38 -23.37 -59.67
N HIS A 8 -12.67 -23.32 -60.00
CA HIS A 8 -13.47 -22.10 -60.01
C HIS A 8 -13.75 -21.68 -58.56
N VAL A 9 -13.00 -20.70 -58.05
CA VAL A 9 -13.31 -20.06 -56.77
C VAL A 9 -14.57 -19.20 -56.98
N ALA A 10 -15.69 -19.63 -56.39
CA ALA A 10 -16.93 -18.86 -56.41
C ALA A 10 -16.73 -17.51 -55.69
N ALA A 11 -17.21 -16.42 -56.28
CA ALA A 11 -17.19 -15.11 -55.65
C ALA A 11 -18.02 -15.14 -54.35
N PRO A 12 -17.57 -14.49 -53.25
CA PRO A 12 -18.29 -14.50 -51.99
C PRO A 12 -19.67 -13.82 -52.16
N ASP A 13 -20.73 -14.47 -51.67
CA ASP A 13 -22.08 -13.91 -51.66
C ASP A 13 -22.09 -12.60 -50.84
N SER A 14 -22.76 -11.56 -51.32
CA SER A 14 -22.81 -10.23 -50.64
C SER A 14 -23.30 -10.30 -49.19
N LYS A 15 -24.11 -11.31 -48.86
CA LYS A 15 -24.56 -11.60 -47.50
C LYS A 15 -23.41 -12.08 -46.61
N THR A 16 -22.52 -12.92 -47.13
CA THR A 16 -21.32 -13.38 -46.43
C THR A 16 -20.31 -12.25 -46.21
N GLU A 17 -20.15 -11.34 -47.17
CA GLU A 17 -19.31 -10.14 -46.99
C GLU A 17 -19.86 -9.22 -45.88
N SER A 18 -21.17 -9.01 -45.84
CA SER A 18 -21.81 -8.19 -44.79
C SER A 18 -21.69 -8.81 -43.39
N GLU A 19 -21.76 -10.13 -43.29
CA GLU A 19 -21.58 -10.87 -42.03
C GLU A 19 -20.11 -10.80 -41.56
N LEU A 20 -19.14 -10.94 -42.48
CA LEU A 20 -17.71 -10.80 -42.18
C LEU A 20 -17.35 -9.38 -41.71
N LEU A 21 -17.92 -8.34 -42.34
CA LEU A 21 -17.72 -6.95 -41.91
C LEU A 21 -18.30 -6.71 -40.51
N ALA A 22 -19.49 -7.24 -40.21
CA ALA A 22 -20.10 -7.12 -38.89
C ALA A 22 -19.31 -7.85 -37.80
N MET A 23 -18.74 -9.02 -38.12
CA MET A 23 -17.84 -9.74 -37.21
C MET A 23 -16.56 -8.94 -36.96
N LEU A 24 -15.93 -8.41 -38.01
CA LEU A 24 -14.71 -7.58 -37.88
C LEU A 24 -14.96 -6.32 -37.06
N GLU A 25 -16.11 -5.65 -37.23
CA GLU A 25 -16.47 -4.47 -36.43
C GLU A 25 -16.70 -4.83 -34.95
N LYS A 26 -17.32 -5.99 -34.69
CA LYS A 26 -17.51 -6.48 -33.32
C LYS A 26 -16.16 -6.82 -32.67
N ASP A 27 -15.29 -7.53 -33.37
CA ASP A 27 -13.97 -7.91 -32.88
C ASP A 27 -13.09 -6.68 -32.65
N GLY A 28 -13.16 -5.67 -33.53
CA GLY A 28 -12.50 -4.38 -33.33
C GLY A 28 -12.98 -3.67 -32.06
N LYS A 29 -14.29 -3.66 -31.79
CA LYS A 29 -14.85 -3.09 -30.55
C LYS A 29 -14.45 -3.88 -29.30
N GLU A 30 -14.29 -5.19 -29.39
CA GLU A 30 -13.80 -6.00 -28.27
C GLU A 30 -12.31 -5.73 -28.02
N PHE A 31 -11.51 -5.64 -29.09
CA PHE A 31 -10.10 -5.25 -29.02
C PHE A 31 -9.90 -3.88 -28.35
N ASP A 32 -10.70 -2.88 -28.71
CA ASP A 32 -10.63 -1.55 -28.10
C ASP A 32 -10.95 -1.57 -26.59
N LYS A 33 -11.90 -2.41 -26.16
CA LYS A 33 -12.21 -2.59 -24.73
C LYS A 33 -11.06 -3.25 -23.99
N ASP A 34 -10.48 -4.29 -24.59
CA ASP A 34 -9.36 -5.02 -24.00
C ASP A 34 -8.12 -4.14 -23.87
N ALA A 35 -7.82 -3.33 -24.90
CA ALA A 35 -6.75 -2.35 -24.86
C ALA A 35 -6.94 -1.32 -23.72
N GLU A 36 -8.16 -0.81 -23.52
CA GLU A 36 -8.45 0.12 -22.42
C GLU A 36 -8.34 -0.57 -21.04
N ILE A 37 -8.79 -1.82 -20.92
CA ILE A 37 -8.62 -2.62 -19.69
C ILE A 37 -7.13 -2.78 -19.36
N GLU A 38 -6.31 -3.14 -20.35
CA GLU A 38 -4.88 -3.31 -20.16
C GLU A 38 -4.18 -1.99 -19.79
N ARG A 39 -4.55 -0.88 -20.44
CA ARG A 39 -4.07 0.46 -20.09
C ARG A 39 -4.37 0.78 -18.63
N ILE A 40 -5.63 0.66 -18.20
CA ILE A 40 -6.06 0.96 -16.81
C ILE A 40 -5.32 0.09 -15.79
N LEU A 41 -5.07 -1.18 -16.10
CA LEU A 41 -4.35 -2.09 -15.22
C LEU A 41 -2.84 -1.83 -15.18
N GLY A 42 -2.28 -1.31 -16.27
CA GLY A 42 -0.88 -0.88 -16.37
C GLY A 42 -0.58 0.41 -15.61
N GLU A 43 -1.58 1.29 -15.45
CA GLU A 43 -1.40 2.56 -14.74
C GLU A 43 -1.19 2.39 -13.23
N PHE A 44 -0.45 3.34 -12.65
CA PHE A 44 -0.12 3.31 -11.23
C PHE A 44 -1.37 3.59 -10.36
N ARG A 45 -1.62 2.72 -9.38
CA ARG A 45 -2.87 2.68 -8.61
C ARG A 45 -3.19 3.94 -7.80
N LEU A 46 -2.17 4.75 -7.46
CA LEU A 46 -2.34 5.99 -6.69
C LEU A 46 -2.45 7.22 -7.59
N ASN A 47 -2.36 7.06 -8.92
CA ASN A 47 -2.50 8.15 -9.88
C ASN A 47 -3.88 8.10 -10.54
N GLY A 48 -4.87 8.75 -9.91
CA GLY A 48 -6.23 8.82 -10.43
C GLY A 48 -6.35 9.49 -11.80
N TYR A 49 -5.49 10.49 -12.09
CA TYR A 49 -5.48 11.20 -13.37
C TYR A 49 -5.07 10.28 -14.52
N ALA A 50 -3.99 9.50 -14.35
CA ALA A 50 -3.54 8.56 -15.38
C ALA A 50 -4.54 7.42 -15.60
N ILE A 51 -5.14 6.89 -14.54
CA ILE A 51 -6.17 5.84 -14.65
C ILE A 51 -7.36 6.30 -15.48
N LEU A 52 -7.88 7.51 -15.22
CA LEU A 52 -8.97 8.09 -16.01
C LEU A 52 -8.55 8.69 -17.35
N ASP A 53 -7.24 8.76 -17.62
CA ASP A 53 -6.64 9.42 -18.79
C ASP A 53 -7.08 10.88 -18.93
N ILE A 54 -6.87 11.65 -17.88
CA ILE A 54 -7.28 13.05 -17.81
C ILE A 54 -6.16 13.93 -17.27
N GLN A 55 -6.19 15.20 -17.68
CA GLN A 55 -5.26 16.20 -17.17
C GLN A 55 -5.73 16.78 -15.83
N PRO A 56 -4.79 17.18 -14.96
CA PRO A 56 -5.08 17.98 -13.77
C PRO A 56 -5.84 19.28 -14.12
N GLY A 57 -6.63 19.80 -13.18
CA GLY A 57 -7.38 21.04 -13.37
C GLY A 57 -8.77 20.92 -13.99
N LEU A 58 -9.21 19.72 -14.42
CA LEU A 58 -10.59 19.53 -14.90
C LEU A 58 -11.64 19.68 -13.77
N PRO A 59 -12.82 20.26 -14.05
CA PRO A 59 -13.89 20.35 -13.06
C PRO A 59 -14.47 18.96 -12.76
N GLU A 60 -14.99 18.76 -11.55
CA GLU A 60 -15.55 17.46 -11.12
C GLU A 60 -16.67 16.94 -12.02
N SER A 61 -17.43 17.84 -12.64
CA SER A 61 -18.51 17.48 -13.57
C SER A 61 -17.97 16.76 -14.81
N GLN A 62 -16.80 17.15 -15.31
CA GLN A 62 -16.10 16.46 -16.42
C GLN A 62 -15.59 15.10 -15.96
N ILE A 63 -14.98 15.03 -14.77
CA ILE A 63 -14.44 13.78 -14.20
C ILE A 63 -15.55 12.71 -14.08
N LYS A 64 -16.74 13.10 -13.57
CA LYS A 64 -17.91 12.21 -13.47
C LYS A 64 -18.40 11.72 -14.83
N LYS A 65 -18.38 12.58 -15.85
CA LYS A 65 -18.77 12.21 -17.22
C LYS A 65 -17.79 11.22 -17.83
N ILE A 66 -16.49 11.48 -17.72
CA ILE A 66 -15.43 10.62 -18.25
C ILE A 66 -15.47 9.26 -17.59
N TYR A 67 -15.61 9.22 -16.26
CA TYR A 67 -15.82 7.97 -15.52
C TYR A 67 -17.03 7.20 -16.07
N ARG A 68 -18.18 7.85 -16.25
CA ARG A 68 -19.39 7.18 -16.75
C ARG A 68 -19.17 6.59 -18.16
N THR A 69 -18.51 7.31 -19.04
CA THR A 69 -18.20 6.83 -20.39
C THR A 69 -17.27 5.62 -20.35
N LYS A 70 -16.16 5.71 -19.60
CA LYS A 70 -15.16 4.65 -19.49
C LYS A 70 -15.70 3.40 -18.77
N SER A 71 -16.42 3.57 -17.67
CA SER A 71 -17.02 2.46 -16.91
C SER A 71 -18.05 1.69 -17.72
N LEU A 72 -18.79 2.34 -18.63
CA LEU A 72 -19.71 1.65 -19.55
C LEU A 72 -18.98 0.90 -20.66
N LEU A 73 -17.80 1.37 -21.07
CA LEU A 73 -16.97 0.72 -22.08
C LEU A 73 -16.37 -0.59 -21.54
N ILE A 74 -15.83 -0.56 -20.32
CA ILE A 74 -15.14 -1.70 -19.67
C ILE A 74 -16.03 -2.49 -18.70
N HIS A 75 -17.35 -2.30 -18.74
CA HIS A 75 -18.27 -2.92 -17.79
C HIS A 75 -18.16 -4.46 -17.89
N PRO A 76 -18.03 -5.19 -16.76
CA PRO A 76 -17.82 -6.64 -16.79
C PRO A 76 -18.92 -7.41 -17.54
N ASP A 77 -20.18 -6.98 -17.48
CA ASP A 77 -21.27 -7.60 -18.26
C ASP A 77 -21.18 -7.39 -19.78
N LYS A 78 -20.41 -6.40 -20.26
CA LYS A 78 -20.31 -6.03 -21.68
C LYS A 78 -18.99 -6.44 -22.34
N THR A 79 -18.09 -7.05 -21.56
CA THR A 79 -16.75 -7.45 -21.96
C THR A 79 -16.55 -8.92 -21.63
N SER A 80 -15.99 -9.69 -22.54
CA SER A 80 -15.64 -11.10 -22.29
C SER A 80 -14.35 -11.25 -21.48
N ASN A 81 -13.64 -10.15 -21.20
CA ASN A 81 -12.33 -10.14 -20.55
C ASN A 81 -12.42 -10.44 -19.04
N PRO A 82 -11.69 -11.44 -18.52
CA PRO A 82 -11.72 -11.78 -17.10
C PRO A 82 -11.16 -10.69 -16.18
N LYS A 83 -10.35 -9.76 -16.71
CA LYS A 83 -9.75 -8.66 -15.94
C LYS A 83 -10.63 -7.40 -15.87
N ALA A 84 -11.78 -7.40 -16.55
CA ALA A 84 -12.70 -6.26 -16.55
C ALA A 84 -13.17 -5.82 -15.14
N PRO A 85 -13.51 -6.73 -14.20
CA PRO A 85 -13.88 -6.33 -12.84
C PRO A 85 -12.76 -5.56 -12.12
N ASP A 86 -11.51 -6.03 -12.25
CA ASP A 86 -10.36 -5.38 -11.61
C ASP A 86 -10.10 -3.99 -12.18
N ALA A 87 -10.24 -3.81 -13.51
CA ALA A 87 -10.09 -2.52 -14.16
C ALA A 87 -11.22 -1.56 -13.77
N PHE A 88 -12.46 -2.07 -13.71
CA PHE A 88 -13.62 -1.30 -13.26
C PHE A 88 -13.44 -0.79 -11.82
N ASP A 89 -12.98 -1.64 -10.92
CA ASP A 89 -12.69 -1.27 -9.53
C ASP A 89 -11.60 -0.20 -9.42
N ARG A 90 -10.55 -0.29 -10.25
CA ARG A 90 -9.51 0.76 -10.31
C ARG A 90 -10.08 2.09 -10.78
N LEU A 91 -10.93 2.06 -11.80
CA LEU A 91 -11.59 3.25 -12.35
C LEU A 91 -12.48 3.93 -11.29
N ALA A 92 -13.23 3.13 -10.52
CA ALA A 92 -14.08 3.62 -9.44
C ALA A 92 -13.27 4.27 -8.31
N LYS A 93 -12.16 3.64 -7.90
CA LYS A 93 -11.25 4.20 -6.89
C LYS A 93 -10.58 5.49 -7.35
N ALA A 94 -10.16 5.56 -8.63
CA ALA A 94 -9.59 6.77 -9.21
C ALA A 94 -10.59 7.93 -9.20
N GLN A 95 -11.85 7.68 -9.57
CA GLN A 95 -12.89 8.68 -9.48
C GLN A 95 -13.10 9.15 -8.03
N GLN A 96 -13.20 8.23 -7.06
CA GLN A 96 -13.36 8.57 -5.65
C GLN A 96 -12.21 9.43 -5.12
N GLN A 97 -10.96 9.08 -5.47
CA GLN A 97 -9.78 9.85 -5.11
C GLN A 97 -9.83 11.29 -5.63
N LEU A 98 -10.34 11.49 -6.85
CA LEU A 98 -10.41 12.80 -7.49
C LEU A 98 -11.65 13.64 -7.08
N LEU A 99 -12.65 13.01 -6.48
CA LEU A 99 -13.81 13.70 -5.89
C LEU A 99 -13.57 14.10 -4.43
N ASP A 100 -12.61 13.48 -3.76
CA ASP A 100 -12.15 13.92 -2.44
C ASP A 100 -11.14 15.06 -2.60
N GLU A 101 -11.55 16.28 -2.22
CA GLU A 101 -10.76 17.51 -2.32
C GLU A 101 -9.36 17.35 -1.71
N LYS A 102 -9.25 16.70 -0.55
CA LYS A 102 -7.97 16.52 0.15
C LYS A 102 -7.05 15.53 -0.55
N GLN A 103 -7.62 14.48 -1.13
CA GLN A 103 -6.81 13.50 -1.89
C GLN A 103 -6.40 14.06 -3.24
N ARG A 104 -7.28 14.83 -3.86
CA ARG A 104 -7.00 15.54 -5.10
C ARG A 104 -5.89 16.57 -4.95
N GLU A 105 -5.96 17.42 -3.92
CA GLU A 105 -4.92 18.41 -3.62
C GLU A 105 -3.54 17.77 -3.46
N LYS A 106 -3.44 16.69 -2.68
CA LYS A 106 -2.18 15.94 -2.52
C LYS A 106 -1.65 15.34 -3.82
N LEU A 107 -2.55 14.87 -4.68
CA LEU A 107 -2.17 14.31 -5.97
C LEU A 107 -1.68 15.42 -6.91
N ASP A 108 -2.35 16.58 -6.91
CA ASP A 108 -1.94 17.77 -7.66
C ASP A 108 -0.57 18.28 -7.18
N GLU A 109 -0.31 18.31 -5.87
CA GLU A 109 1.00 18.60 -5.27
C GLU A 109 2.08 17.62 -5.77
N SER A 110 1.80 16.31 -5.73
CA SER A 110 2.74 15.29 -6.18
C SER A 110 3.09 15.43 -7.67
N ILE A 111 2.11 15.80 -8.50
CA ILE A 111 2.28 16.03 -9.93
C ILE A 111 3.12 17.30 -10.20
N ALA A 112 2.86 18.37 -9.43
CA ALA A 112 3.64 19.60 -9.50
C ALA A 112 5.09 19.36 -9.07
N ASP A 113 5.32 18.63 -7.97
CA ASP A 113 6.64 18.24 -7.50
C ASP A 113 7.39 17.41 -8.55
N ALA A 114 6.70 16.46 -9.19
CA ALA A 114 7.28 15.69 -10.27
C ALA A 114 7.72 16.55 -11.46
N ARG A 115 6.92 17.57 -11.84
CA ARG A 115 7.29 18.53 -12.90
C ARG A 115 8.54 19.30 -12.51
N MET A 116 8.58 19.84 -11.29
CA MET A 116 9.72 20.60 -10.78
C MET A 116 11.00 19.77 -10.70
N LEU A 117 10.90 18.52 -10.25
CA LEU A 117 12.03 17.59 -10.20
C LEU A 117 12.55 17.26 -11.60
N LEU A 118 11.66 17.03 -12.57
CA LEU A 118 12.03 16.78 -13.96
C LEU A 118 12.74 17.99 -14.58
N MET A 119 12.18 19.19 -14.40
CA MET A 119 12.80 20.43 -14.86
C MET A 119 14.19 20.61 -14.26
N ARG A 120 14.36 20.36 -12.95
CA ARG A 120 15.67 20.42 -12.30
C ARG A 120 16.67 19.42 -12.87
N GLU A 121 16.24 18.19 -13.17
CA GLU A 121 17.08 17.15 -13.76
C GLU A 121 17.54 17.51 -15.18
N ARG A 122 16.64 18.08 -15.98
CA ARG A 122 16.92 18.57 -17.33
C ARG A 122 17.55 19.97 -17.36
N LYS A 123 17.72 20.61 -16.20
CA LYS A 123 18.19 22.01 -16.04
C LYS A 123 17.34 23.02 -16.81
N LEU A 124 16.05 22.75 -16.91
CA LEU A 124 15.06 23.60 -17.55
C LEU A 124 14.50 24.62 -16.54
N THR A 125 14.07 25.74 -17.09
CA THR A 125 13.36 26.83 -16.44
C THR A 125 11.92 26.88 -16.92
N VAL A 126 11.06 27.66 -16.25
CA VAL A 126 9.65 27.81 -16.63
C VAL A 126 9.50 28.46 -18.01
N ASP A 127 10.54 29.15 -18.48
CA ASP A 127 10.49 29.90 -19.73
C ASP A 127 10.85 29.09 -20.98
N ASP A 128 11.46 27.92 -20.80
CA ASP A 128 11.86 27.04 -21.89
C ASP A 128 10.64 26.48 -22.64
N GLU A 129 10.77 26.37 -23.97
CA GLU A 129 9.69 25.96 -24.87
C GLU A 129 9.16 24.57 -24.52
N GLU A 130 10.05 23.63 -24.20
CA GLU A 130 9.74 22.26 -23.74
C GLU A 130 8.87 22.21 -22.47
N VAL A 131 8.88 23.29 -21.66
CA VAL A 131 8.09 23.36 -20.43
C VAL A 131 6.74 24.05 -20.67
N LYS A 132 6.67 24.98 -21.62
CA LYS A 132 5.46 25.72 -21.99
C LYS A 132 4.56 24.91 -22.91
N ASP A 133 5.16 24.28 -23.91
CA ASP A 133 4.50 23.38 -24.85
C ASP A 133 5.22 22.03 -24.82
N PRO A 134 4.91 21.19 -23.81
CA PRO A 134 5.62 19.94 -23.60
C PRO A 134 5.33 18.94 -24.71
N ASP A 135 6.40 18.44 -25.32
CA ASP A 135 6.34 17.37 -26.29
C ASP A 135 5.99 16.02 -25.64
N ASP A 136 5.72 15.01 -26.47
CA ASP A 136 5.35 13.67 -26.00
C ASP A 136 6.44 13.04 -25.10
N GLU A 137 7.71 13.36 -25.37
CA GLU A 137 8.84 12.89 -24.56
C GLU A 137 8.85 13.51 -23.17
N PHE A 138 8.61 14.82 -23.06
CA PHE A 138 8.48 15.50 -21.78
C PHE A 138 7.25 15.01 -21.02
N ILE A 139 6.10 14.85 -21.68
CA ILE A 139 4.88 14.33 -21.04
C ILE A 139 5.12 12.91 -20.51
N SER A 140 5.75 12.04 -21.29
CA SER A 140 6.09 10.67 -20.88
C SER A 140 7.04 10.67 -19.68
N ALA A 141 8.10 11.48 -19.74
CA ALA A 141 9.04 11.62 -18.62
C ALA A 141 8.38 12.20 -17.37
N TRP A 142 7.45 13.15 -17.52
CA TRP A 142 6.70 13.74 -16.41
C TRP A 142 5.73 12.74 -15.78
N ARG A 143 5.04 11.93 -16.58
CA ARG A 143 4.21 10.82 -16.10
C ARG A 143 5.05 9.81 -15.31
N ALA A 144 6.20 9.40 -15.86
CA ALA A 144 7.13 8.49 -15.17
C ALA A 144 7.65 9.11 -13.86
N LYS A 145 7.95 10.40 -13.85
CA LYS A 145 8.40 11.12 -12.66
C LYS A 145 7.32 11.22 -11.60
N THR A 146 6.07 11.44 -12.00
CA THR A 146 4.90 11.44 -11.11
C THR A 146 4.76 10.10 -10.41
N VAL A 147 4.87 8.98 -11.15
CA VAL A 147 4.84 7.64 -10.56
C VAL A 147 5.99 7.47 -9.56
N TRP A 148 7.20 7.92 -9.88
CA TRP A 148 8.34 7.86 -8.96
C TRP A 148 8.09 8.63 -7.66
N VAL A 149 7.57 9.86 -7.73
CA VAL A 149 7.23 10.68 -6.55
C VAL A 149 6.21 9.95 -5.67
N LEU A 150 5.09 9.52 -6.25
CA LEU A 150 4.04 8.82 -5.51
C LEU A 150 4.54 7.52 -4.86
N MET A 151 5.42 6.78 -5.55
CA MET A 151 6.04 5.57 -5.00
C MET A 151 7.01 5.89 -3.85
N ASP A 152 7.78 6.98 -3.94
CA ASP A 152 8.69 7.39 -2.88
C ASP A 152 7.94 7.87 -1.63
N GLU A 153 6.87 8.65 -1.83
CA GLU A 153 6.00 9.07 -0.74
C GLU A 153 5.33 7.90 -0.01
N GLU A 154 4.85 6.91 -0.75
CA GLU A 154 4.23 5.71 -0.18
C GLU A 154 5.27 4.88 0.60
N LYS A 155 6.48 4.72 0.07
CA LYS A 155 7.59 4.08 0.79
C LYS A 155 7.94 4.84 2.07
N ARG A 156 7.97 6.17 2.02
CA ARG A 156 8.22 7.03 3.19
C ARG A 156 7.14 6.84 4.25
N ARG A 157 5.86 6.85 3.84
CA ARG A 157 4.71 6.61 4.72
C ARG A 157 4.81 5.23 5.39
N GLN A 158 5.10 4.19 4.63
CA GLN A 158 5.25 2.83 5.17
C GLN A 158 6.41 2.71 6.17
N ARG A 159 7.54 3.36 5.89
CA ARG A 159 8.68 3.41 6.83
C ARG A 159 8.31 4.12 8.13
N GLN A 160 7.62 5.26 8.04
CA GLN A 160 7.16 6.01 9.20
C GLN A 160 6.16 5.21 10.04
N MET A 161 5.14 4.60 9.42
CA MET A 161 4.17 3.74 10.10
C MET A 161 4.84 2.56 10.81
N LYS A 162 5.80 1.91 10.14
CA LYS A 162 6.55 0.79 10.72
C LYS A 162 7.42 1.23 11.90
N ALA A 163 8.07 2.39 11.80
CA ALA A 163 8.88 2.95 12.88
C ALA A 163 8.00 3.28 14.10
N GLN A 164 6.86 3.92 13.89
CA GLN A 164 5.90 4.25 14.94
C GLN A 164 5.38 3.00 15.67
N MET A 165 5.01 1.95 14.93
CA MET A 165 4.55 0.68 15.52
C MET A 165 5.65 0.00 16.36
N GLN A 166 6.91 0.09 15.93
CA GLN A 166 8.04 -0.44 16.69
C GLN A 166 8.30 0.36 17.97
N GLU A 167 8.19 1.68 17.91
CA GLU A 167 8.34 2.56 19.06
C GLU A 167 7.21 2.35 20.09
N GLU A 168 5.96 2.30 19.63
CA GLU A 168 4.81 1.98 20.47
C GLU A 168 4.94 0.60 21.12
N GLY A 169 5.39 -0.41 20.36
CA GLY A 169 5.67 -1.74 20.89
C GLY A 169 6.77 -1.76 21.94
N ARG A 170 7.82 -0.94 21.78
CA ARG A 170 8.89 -0.79 22.78
C ARG A 170 8.39 -0.07 24.02
N ALA A 171 7.64 1.02 23.87
CA ALA A 171 7.06 1.78 24.97
C ALA A 171 6.10 0.91 25.80
N LYS A 172 5.20 0.17 25.13
CA LYS A 172 4.28 -0.76 25.80
C LYS A 172 5.01 -1.85 26.58
N LYS A 173 6.09 -2.40 26.02
CA LYS A 173 6.91 -3.40 26.72
C LYS A 173 7.59 -2.81 27.96
N GLN A 174 8.12 -1.59 27.87
CA GLN A 174 8.72 -0.90 29.01
C GLN A 174 7.68 -0.61 30.11
N GLU A 175 6.48 -0.16 29.73
CA GLU A 175 5.38 0.08 30.67
C GLU A 175 4.92 -1.21 31.36
N GLU A 176 4.82 -2.32 30.62
CA GLU A 176 4.47 -3.63 31.17
C GLU A 176 5.56 -4.14 32.14
N GLU A 177 6.83 -4.02 31.77
CA GLU A 177 7.97 -4.37 32.63
C GLU A 177 8.00 -3.50 33.91
N GLU A 178 7.75 -2.20 33.82
CA GLU A 178 7.68 -1.30 34.98
C GLU A 178 6.51 -1.67 35.90
N MET A 179 5.34 -1.93 35.32
CA MET A 179 4.16 -2.37 36.06
C MET A 179 4.39 -3.73 36.73
N GLU A 180 5.08 -4.65 36.09
CA GLU A 180 5.45 -5.94 36.67
C GLU A 180 6.47 -5.78 37.80
N GLN A 181 7.51 -4.96 37.61
CA GLN A 181 8.48 -4.65 38.66
C GLN A 181 7.81 -3.99 39.87
N ARG A 182 6.87 -3.07 39.63
CA ARG A 182 6.09 -2.43 40.69
C ARG A 182 5.21 -3.43 41.44
N LYS A 183 4.57 -4.37 40.73
CA LYS A 183 3.81 -5.47 41.33
C LYS A 183 4.73 -6.37 42.17
N ARG A 184 5.86 -6.83 41.61
CA ARG A 184 6.86 -7.65 42.32
C ARG A 184 7.38 -6.96 43.58
N LYS A 185 7.69 -5.66 43.51
CA LYS A 185 8.14 -4.88 44.67
C LYS A 185 7.07 -4.79 45.75
N ARG A 186 5.82 -4.49 45.36
CA ARG A 186 4.68 -4.44 46.28
C ARG A 186 4.42 -5.80 46.93
N GLU A 187 4.47 -6.89 46.17
CA GLU A 187 4.32 -8.25 46.69
C GLU A 187 5.44 -8.61 47.66
N PHE A 188 6.68 -8.25 47.34
CA PHE A 188 7.83 -8.44 48.22
C PHE A 188 7.68 -7.67 49.54
N GLU A 189 7.32 -6.37 49.48
CA GLU A 189 7.07 -5.54 50.67
C GLU A 189 5.96 -6.13 51.53
N ASN A 190 4.83 -6.52 50.92
CA ASN A 190 3.73 -7.17 51.62
C ASN A 190 4.16 -8.48 52.31
N ASN A 191 4.95 -9.32 51.63
CA ASN A 191 5.46 -10.57 52.21
C ASN A 191 6.50 -10.32 53.32
N TRP A 192 7.33 -9.28 53.15
CA TRP A 192 8.28 -8.85 54.18
C TRP A 192 7.56 -8.37 55.43
N GLU A 193 6.50 -7.57 55.29
CA GLU A 193 5.68 -7.12 56.42
C GLU A 193 4.97 -8.29 57.12
N LYS A 194 4.38 -9.22 56.37
CA LYS A 194 3.74 -10.42 56.96
C LYS A 194 4.71 -11.28 57.78
N THR A 195 5.97 -11.36 57.36
CA THR A 195 7.01 -12.11 58.10
C THR A 195 7.69 -11.27 59.18
N ARG A 196 7.29 -10.01 59.39
CA ARG A 196 7.92 -9.08 60.33
C ARG A 196 7.87 -9.59 61.76
N GLU A 197 6.72 -10.02 62.26
CA GLU A 197 6.57 -10.50 63.64
C GLU A 197 7.44 -11.72 63.91
N GLY A 198 7.39 -12.73 63.04
CA GLY A 198 8.25 -13.91 63.16
C GLY A 198 9.74 -13.59 63.09
N ARG A 199 10.16 -12.60 62.28
CA ARG A 199 11.55 -12.12 62.24
C ARG A 199 11.94 -11.35 63.51
N ILE A 200 11.05 -10.53 64.07
CA ILE A 200 11.26 -9.82 65.34
C ILE A 200 11.41 -10.81 66.48
N ASP A 201 10.58 -11.86 66.52
CA ASP A 201 10.65 -12.89 67.54
C ASP A 201 11.95 -13.70 67.44
N SER A 202 12.35 -14.10 66.22
CA SER A 202 13.65 -14.73 65.98
C SER A 202 14.84 -13.85 66.38
N TRP A 203 14.76 -12.54 66.17
CA TRP A 203 15.80 -11.60 66.59
C TRP A 203 15.84 -11.39 68.12
N ARG A 204 14.68 -11.31 68.77
CA ARG A 204 14.57 -11.28 70.23
C ARG A 204 15.16 -12.53 70.86
N ASP A 205 14.92 -13.70 70.27
CA ASP A 205 15.48 -14.97 70.72
C ASP A 205 17.00 -15.04 70.52
N PHE A 206 17.51 -14.51 69.40
CA PHE A 206 18.97 -14.38 69.18
C PHE A 206 19.62 -13.45 70.21
N GLN A 207 19.00 -12.31 70.52
CA GLN A 207 19.52 -11.38 71.52
C GLN A 207 19.48 -11.97 72.94
N LYS A 208 18.41 -12.71 73.29
CA LYS A 208 18.33 -13.47 74.54
C LYS A 208 19.33 -14.64 74.58
N GLY A 209 19.65 -15.23 73.42
CA GLY A 209 20.64 -16.29 73.25
C GLY A 209 22.10 -15.80 73.30
N GLY A 210 22.35 -14.50 73.12
CA GLY A 210 23.68 -13.89 73.22
C GLY A 210 24.32 -13.97 74.61
N SER A 211 23.55 -14.35 75.64
CA SER A 211 24.08 -14.57 77.00
C SER A 211 24.28 -16.05 77.37
N LYS A 212 23.93 -17.01 76.50
CA LYS A 212 24.14 -18.45 76.77
C LYS A 212 24.40 -19.21 75.47
N THR A 213 25.66 -19.29 75.05
CA THR A 213 26.35 -20.56 74.72
C THR A 213 27.76 -20.29 74.20
N GLY A 214 28.74 -20.31 75.11
CA GLY A 214 29.95 -21.07 74.80
C GLY A 214 29.52 -22.54 74.68
N GLY A 215 29.59 -23.13 73.49
CA GLY A 215 29.13 -24.51 73.30
C GLY A 215 28.95 -24.91 71.85
N VAL A 216 30.07 -25.26 71.20
CA VAL A 216 30.18 -25.90 69.89
C VAL A 216 29.10 -26.98 69.67
N LYS A 217 28.37 -26.93 68.54
CA LYS A 217 27.79 -28.12 67.89
C LYS A 217 28.14 -28.16 66.41
N LYS A 218 28.77 -29.28 66.03
CA LYS A 218 29.37 -29.61 64.74
C LYS A 218 28.41 -29.44 63.55
N LYS A 219 28.94 -28.91 62.45
CA LYS A 219 28.33 -28.98 61.10
C LYS A 219 28.10 -30.44 60.71
N ALA A 220 26.84 -30.85 60.53
CA ALA A 220 26.49 -32.00 59.74
C ALA A 220 26.45 -31.57 58.26
N LYS A 221 27.33 -32.16 57.45
CA LYS A 221 27.40 -31.97 55.99
C LYS A 221 26.07 -32.43 55.36
N LEU A 222 25.34 -31.53 54.71
CA LEU A 222 24.26 -31.92 53.79
C LEU A 222 24.92 -32.34 52.47
N LYS A 223 24.78 -33.62 52.11
CA LYS A 223 25.19 -34.15 50.81
C LYS A 223 24.28 -33.56 49.74
N THR A 224 24.85 -32.89 48.76
CA THR A 224 24.24 -32.65 47.45
C THR A 224 24.21 -33.97 46.68
N LEU A 225 23.04 -34.46 46.29
CA LEU A 225 22.88 -35.54 45.31
C LEU A 225 22.77 -34.92 43.91
N GLY A 226 23.60 -35.45 43.00
CA GLY A 226 23.36 -35.68 41.56
C GLY A 226 22.64 -34.62 40.76
#